data_AF-A0A349SBZ6-F1
#
_entry.id   AF-A0A349SBZ6-F1
#
_cell.length_a   1.000
_cell.length_b   1.000
_cell.length_c   1.000
_cell.angle_alpha   90.00
_cell.angle_beta   90.00
_cell.angle_gamma   90.00
#
_symmetry.space_group_name_H-M   'P 1'
#
loop_
_entity.id
_entity.type
_entity.pdbx_description
1 polymer ?
#
loop_
_entity_poly.entity_id
_entity_poly.type
_entity_poly.pdbx_seq_one_letter_code
_entity_poly.pdbx_strand_id
1 'polypeptide(L)'
;MSMSAELQVSKTKLASHRVVDRAEKVLGEGEVRLSVEYFAFTANNITYGAAGDRLGYWQFFPVDNETGEDWGIIPVWGFADVSESNCADLPVGDRVYGYFPPAASVVMLPVNCKPHSFVDGAVHRQALPPLYNRYQRVSADASYSKEGDVPRMLLSPLHLTSYCIWDHLKQQNWFGAEQVIIVSASSKTSLGVAVALDRDDAAPTVVGLTSQANKQFVADTTLYAATIAYDEIAALLDKKSAVIVDMAGNPNVRHALQAQLGDQLQHYISVGLTHWDEEAKGSAGDASLVPIKSQEMFFAPTYILERMKTLAPGEFEKNSSEYLKAATKATFG
;
A
#
# COMPACT_ATOMS: atom_id res chain seq x y z
N MET A 1 -4.45 -25.86 -26.41
CA MET A 1 -3.62 -25.34 -25.31
C MET A 1 -4.54 -24.61 -24.36
N SER A 2 -4.39 -24.76 -23.04
CA SER A 2 -5.17 -23.97 -22.09
C SER A 2 -4.80 -22.49 -22.25
N MET A 3 -5.78 -21.60 -22.05
CA MET A 3 -5.59 -20.16 -22.13
C MET A 3 -5.85 -19.56 -20.75
N SER A 4 -5.03 -18.57 -20.38
CA SER A 4 -5.16 -17.81 -19.14
C SER A 4 -5.40 -16.35 -19.49
N ALA A 5 -6.53 -15.80 -19.03
CA ALA A 5 -6.86 -14.40 -19.21
C ALA A 5 -6.06 -13.51 -18.24
N GLU A 6 -5.57 -12.36 -18.70
CA GLU A 6 -4.91 -11.35 -17.87
C GLU A 6 -5.41 -9.93 -18.18
N LEU A 7 -5.62 -9.12 -17.13
CA LEU A 7 -5.98 -7.72 -17.25
C LEU A 7 -4.70 -6.87 -17.43
N GLN A 8 -4.63 -6.15 -18.54
CA GLN A 8 -3.56 -5.21 -18.84
C GLN A 8 -4.12 -3.79 -18.93
N VAL A 9 -3.31 -2.81 -18.54
CA VAL A 9 -3.63 -1.38 -18.63
C VAL A 9 -2.59 -0.65 -19.45
N SER A 10 -2.98 0.43 -20.11
CA SER A 10 -2.02 1.30 -20.79
C SER A 10 -1.18 2.03 -19.75
N LYS A 11 0.16 1.94 -19.85
CA LYS A 11 1.07 2.60 -18.90
C LYS A 11 0.96 4.13 -18.93
N THR A 12 0.53 4.69 -20.05
CA THR A 12 0.37 6.14 -20.24
C THR A 12 -1.06 6.64 -20.01
N LYS A 13 -2.05 5.74 -20.09
CA LYS A 13 -3.47 6.04 -19.90
C LYS A 13 -4.13 4.95 -19.06
N LEU A 14 -3.95 4.97 -17.74
CA LEU A 14 -4.37 3.90 -16.84
C LEU A 14 -5.87 3.54 -16.90
N ALA A 15 -6.73 4.44 -17.39
CA ALA A 15 -8.15 4.15 -17.63
C ALA A 15 -8.41 3.24 -18.85
N SER A 16 -7.48 3.21 -19.81
CA SER A 16 -7.51 2.32 -20.96
C SER A 16 -6.99 0.94 -20.55
N HIS A 17 -7.83 -0.08 -20.71
CA HIS A 17 -7.54 -1.45 -20.29
C HIS A 17 -7.99 -2.46 -21.35
N ARG A 18 -7.43 -3.67 -21.28
CA ARG A 18 -7.79 -4.83 -22.10
C ARG A 18 -7.67 -6.12 -21.30
N VAL A 19 -8.45 -7.12 -21.67
CA VAL A 19 -8.26 -8.50 -21.20
C VAL A 19 -7.66 -9.29 -22.36
N VAL A 20 -6.52 -9.96 -22.10
CA VAL A 20 -5.79 -10.72 -23.11
C VAL A 20 -5.75 -12.18 -22.70
N ASP A 21 -6.12 -13.08 -23.60
CA ASP A 21 -5.94 -14.51 -23.43
C ASP A 21 -4.52 -14.92 -23.84
N ARG A 22 -3.76 -15.49 -22.92
CA ARG A 22 -2.40 -16.00 -23.16
C ARG A 22 -2.40 -17.52 -23.15
N ALA A 23 -1.66 -18.14 -24.06
CA ALA A 23 -1.43 -19.58 -23.98
C ALA A 23 -0.65 -19.91 -22.70
N GLU A 24 -1.10 -20.91 -21.96
CA GLU A 24 -0.38 -21.36 -20.77
C GLU A 24 0.97 -21.97 -21.14
N LYS A 25 2.02 -21.51 -20.47
CA LYS A 25 3.38 -22.06 -20.57
C LYS A 25 3.45 -23.43 -19.89
N VAL A 26 4.16 -24.37 -20.50
CA VAL A 26 4.58 -25.63 -19.85
C VAL A 26 5.55 -25.32 -18.71
N LEU A 27 5.34 -25.94 -17.55
CA LEU A 27 6.20 -25.72 -16.38
C LEU A 27 7.61 -26.28 -16.61
N GLY A 28 8.61 -25.46 -16.27
CA GLY A 28 10.00 -25.89 -16.14
C GLY A 28 10.26 -26.64 -14.82
N GLU A 29 11.51 -27.05 -14.62
CA GLU A 29 11.96 -27.64 -13.35
C GLU A 29 11.79 -26.65 -12.20
N GLY A 30 11.20 -27.09 -11.10
CA GLY A 30 10.95 -26.25 -9.92
C GLY A 30 9.88 -25.18 -10.09
N GLU A 31 9.31 -24.98 -11.27
CA GLU A 31 8.22 -24.02 -11.48
C GLU A 31 6.88 -24.56 -10.95
N VAL A 32 5.99 -23.65 -10.58
CA VAL A 32 4.60 -23.95 -10.20
C VAL A 32 3.64 -23.05 -10.94
N ARG A 33 2.44 -23.53 -11.23
CA ARG A 33 1.31 -22.70 -11.68
C ARG A 33 0.36 -22.48 -10.51
N LEU A 34 0.00 -21.22 -10.29
CA LEU A 34 -1.01 -20.84 -9.32
C LEU A 34 -2.22 -20.29 -10.04
N SER A 35 -3.40 -20.78 -9.68
CA SER A 35 -4.69 -20.24 -10.11
C SER A 35 -5.10 -19.15 -9.14
N VAL A 36 -5.18 -17.91 -9.62
CA VAL A 36 -5.56 -16.76 -8.79
C VAL A 36 -7.07 -16.79 -8.60
N GLU A 37 -7.52 -16.93 -7.35
CA GLU A 37 -8.94 -17.05 -7.03
C GLU A 37 -9.60 -15.68 -6.95
N TYR A 38 -8.99 -14.78 -6.17
CA TYR A 38 -9.45 -13.39 -6.04
C TYR A 38 -8.33 -12.49 -5.51
N PHE A 39 -8.48 -11.20 -5.79
CA PHE A 39 -7.53 -10.17 -5.43
C PHE A 39 -8.25 -8.86 -5.09
N ALA A 40 -7.57 -8.01 -4.31
CA ALA A 40 -8.05 -6.67 -4.00
C ALA A 40 -7.54 -5.67 -5.03
N PHE A 41 -8.47 -4.98 -5.69
CA PHE A 41 -8.18 -3.83 -6.55
C PHE A 41 -8.73 -2.56 -5.89
N THR A 42 -7.86 -1.58 -5.64
CA THR A 42 -8.16 -0.39 -4.84
C THR A 42 -7.52 0.85 -5.47
N ALA A 43 -7.83 2.03 -4.94
CA ALA A 43 -7.17 3.29 -5.36
C ALA A 43 -5.64 3.23 -5.24
N ASN A 44 -5.09 2.46 -4.29
CA ASN A 44 -3.64 2.26 -4.13
C ASN A 44 -2.99 1.58 -5.36
N ASN A 45 -3.75 0.76 -6.11
CA ASN A 45 -3.26 0.14 -7.34
C ASN A 45 -3.05 1.18 -8.46
N ILE A 46 -3.80 2.28 -8.45
CA ILE A 46 -3.57 3.39 -9.39
C ILE A 46 -2.21 4.03 -9.14
N THR A 47 -1.79 4.16 -7.87
CA THR A 47 -0.44 4.63 -7.52
C THR A 47 0.63 3.71 -8.08
N TYR A 48 0.43 2.39 -8.10
CA TYR A 48 1.38 1.46 -8.72
C TYR A 48 1.52 1.70 -10.23
N GLY A 49 0.41 1.95 -10.91
CA GLY A 49 0.42 2.30 -12.34
C GLY A 49 1.12 3.63 -12.60
N ALA A 50 0.75 4.69 -11.86
CA ALA A 50 1.36 6.02 -12.03
C ALA A 50 2.86 6.03 -11.70
N ALA A 51 3.29 5.15 -10.79
CA ALA A 51 4.67 5.00 -10.34
C ALA A 51 5.48 3.97 -11.12
N GLY A 52 4.88 3.29 -12.10
CA GLY A 52 5.35 1.97 -12.49
C GLY A 52 6.76 1.95 -13.10
N ASP A 53 7.14 2.98 -13.85
CA ASP A 53 8.50 3.07 -14.41
C ASP A 53 9.53 3.43 -13.34
N ARG A 54 9.15 4.31 -12.41
CA ARG A 54 10.04 4.88 -11.40
C ARG A 54 10.32 3.92 -10.25
N LEU A 55 9.28 3.22 -9.78
CA LEU A 55 9.36 2.27 -8.65
C LEU A 55 9.42 0.81 -9.11
N GLY A 56 9.38 0.59 -10.42
CA GLY A 56 9.54 -0.71 -11.03
C GLY A 56 8.32 -1.62 -11.00
N TYR A 57 7.12 -1.08 -10.72
CA TYR A 57 5.92 -1.93 -10.62
C TYR A 57 5.58 -2.67 -11.91
N TRP A 58 5.91 -2.10 -13.06
CA TRP A 58 5.71 -2.76 -14.36
C TRP A 58 6.58 -4.00 -14.56
N GLN A 59 7.66 -4.14 -13.80
CA GLN A 59 8.58 -5.25 -13.94
C GLN A 59 8.16 -6.49 -13.13
N PHE A 60 7.21 -6.38 -12.19
CA PHE A 60 6.76 -7.55 -11.41
C PHE A 60 6.06 -8.60 -12.27
N PHE A 61 5.39 -8.17 -13.34
CA PHE A 61 4.63 -9.00 -14.28
C PHE A 61 4.80 -8.41 -15.69
N PRO A 62 5.91 -8.73 -16.37
CA PRO A 62 6.19 -8.18 -17.69
C PRO A 62 5.16 -8.65 -18.72
N VAL A 63 4.79 -7.73 -19.62
CA VAL A 63 3.90 -7.99 -20.76
C VAL A 63 4.72 -8.04 -22.04
N ASP A 64 4.43 -9.01 -22.91
CA ASP A 64 5.00 -9.03 -24.26
C ASP A 64 4.24 -8.01 -25.12
N ASN A 65 4.83 -6.84 -25.30
CA ASN A 65 4.28 -5.80 -26.16
C ASN A 65 4.67 -6.08 -27.62
N GLU A 66 3.97 -7.01 -28.28
CA GLU A 66 4.29 -7.47 -29.64
C GLU A 66 4.11 -6.38 -30.72
N THR A 67 3.46 -5.25 -30.42
CA THR A 67 3.14 -4.21 -31.41
C THR A 67 3.13 -2.79 -30.83
N GLY A 68 4.27 -2.27 -30.36
CA GLY A 68 4.50 -0.83 -30.13
C GLY A 68 3.60 -0.07 -29.13
N GLU A 69 2.58 -0.73 -28.57
CA GLU A 69 1.73 -0.21 -27.51
C GLU A 69 2.34 -0.53 -26.14
N ASP A 70 2.38 0.46 -25.26
CA ASP A 70 3.00 0.32 -23.95
C ASP A 70 1.96 -0.13 -22.90
N TRP A 71 1.67 -1.44 -22.91
CA TRP A 71 0.81 -2.09 -21.91
C TRP A 71 1.64 -2.61 -20.74
N GLY A 72 1.01 -2.60 -19.56
CA GLY A 72 1.58 -3.15 -18.34
C GLY A 72 0.50 -3.83 -17.48
N ILE A 73 0.96 -4.59 -16.51
CA ILE A 73 0.10 -5.22 -15.52
C ILE A 73 0.29 -4.50 -14.19
N ILE A 74 -0.80 -3.96 -13.64
CA ILE A 74 -0.79 -3.42 -12.28
C ILE A 74 -0.87 -4.60 -11.31
N PRO A 75 0.14 -4.82 -10.48
CA PRO A 75 0.11 -5.89 -9.49
C PRO A 75 -0.94 -5.66 -8.39
N VAL A 76 -1.45 -6.74 -7.84
CA VAL A 76 -2.54 -6.78 -6.83
C VAL A 76 -2.18 -7.71 -5.68
N TRP A 77 -2.73 -7.46 -4.49
CA TRP A 77 -2.64 -8.43 -3.39
C TRP A 77 -3.83 -9.38 -3.47
N GLY A 78 -3.59 -10.67 -3.33
CA GLY A 78 -4.63 -11.67 -3.52
C GLY A 78 -4.27 -13.04 -3.00
N PHE A 79 -5.13 -13.99 -3.33
CA PHE A 79 -4.98 -15.40 -3.00
C PHE A 79 -4.97 -16.25 -4.25
N ALA A 80 -4.13 -17.28 -4.23
CA ALA A 80 -4.05 -18.26 -5.29
C ALA A 80 -3.85 -19.66 -4.71
N ASP A 81 -4.32 -20.67 -5.45
CA ASP A 81 -4.11 -22.07 -5.14
C ASP A 81 -3.13 -22.69 -6.15
N VAL A 82 -2.22 -23.54 -5.70
CA VAL A 82 -1.29 -24.26 -6.57
C VAL A 82 -2.07 -25.29 -7.40
N SER A 83 -2.16 -25.07 -8.70
CA SER A 83 -2.93 -25.92 -9.63
C SER A 83 -2.06 -26.92 -10.40
N GLU A 84 -0.78 -26.61 -10.60
CA GLU A 84 0.22 -27.53 -11.16
C GLU A 84 1.58 -27.25 -10.49
N SER A 85 2.38 -28.28 -10.23
CA SER A 85 3.66 -28.11 -9.55
C SER A 85 4.72 -29.10 -10.04
N ASN A 86 5.87 -28.56 -10.43
CA ASN A 86 7.14 -29.29 -10.58
C ASN A 86 8.11 -28.99 -9.40
N CYS A 87 7.58 -28.53 -8.27
CA CYS A 87 8.33 -28.18 -7.07
C CYS A 87 7.86 -29.05 -5.89
N ALA A 88 8.73 -29.93 -5.37
CA ALA A 88 8.37 -30.83 -4.27
C ALA A 88 8.00 -30.09 -2.96
N ASP A 89 8.57 -28.90 -2.74
CA ASP A 89 8.35 -28.12 -1.52
C ASP A 89 7.01 -27.34 -1.51
N LEU A 90 6.38 -27.19 -2.68
CA LEU A 90 5.13 -26.47 -2.86
C LEU A 90 4.14 -27.32 -3.68
N PRO A 91 3.42 -28.25 -3.02
CA PRO A 91 2.56 -29.22 -3.70
C PRO A 91 1.25 -28.61 -4.22
N VAL A 92 0.60 -29.32 -5.15
CA VAL A 92 -0.75 -28.98 -5.65
C VAL A 92 -1.75 -28.95 -4.48
N GLY A 93 -2.62 -27.93 -4.47
CA GLY A 93 -3.61 -27.70 -3.42
C GLY A 93 -3.15 -26.78 -2.29
N ASP A 94 -1.87 -26.42 -2.23
CA ASP A 94 -1.41 -25.37 -1.31
C ASP A 94 -2.05 -24.02 -1.66
N ARG A 95 -2.47 -23.28 -0.63
CA ARG A 95 -3.04 -21.94 -0.77
C ARG A 95 -2.05 -20.89 -0.30
N VAL A 96 -1.94 -19.82 -1.08
CA VAL A 96 -0.95 -18.78 -0.86
C VAL A 96 -1.57 -17.39 -0.89
N TYR A 97 -1.01 -16.50 -0.06
CA TYR A 97 -1.30 -15.07 -0.05
C TYR A 97 -0.06 -14.28 -0.47
N GLY A 98 -0.22 -13.30 -1.36
CA GLY A 98 0.90 -12.50 -1.83
C GLY A 98 0.54 -11.54 -2.96
N TYR A 99 1.56 -11.16 -3.73
CA TYR A 99 1.46 -10.18 -4.82
C TYR A 99 1.27 -10.88 -6.16
N PHE A 100 0.15 -10.65 -6.85
CA PHE A 100 -0.27 -11.38 -8.04
C PHE A 100 -0.52 -10.43 -9.22
N PRO A 101 -0.52 -10.92 -10.46
CA PRO A 101 -1.15 -10.20 -11.55
C PRO A 101 -2.67 -10.38 -11.44
N PRO A 102 -3.49 -9.41 -11.87
CA PRO A 102 -4.92 -9.61 -12.12
C PRO A 102 -5.13 -10.51 -13.34
N ALA A 103 -4.82 -11.80 -13.19
CA ALA A 103 -4.88 -12.83 -14.21
C ALA A 103 -5.48 -14.12 -13.65
N ALA A 104 -5.97 -15.01 -14.51
CA ALA A 104 -6.53 -16.30 -14.10
C ALA A 104 -5.48 -17.25 -13.50
N SER A 105 -4.24 -17.17 -13.97
CA SER A 105 -3.12 -17.94 -13.44
C SER A 105 -1.78 -17.22 -13.61
N VAL A 106 -0.78 -17.67 -12.85
CA VAL A 106 0.60 -17.20 -12.96
C VAL A 106 1.57 -18.36 -12.71
N VAL A 107 2.67 -18.37 -13.45
CA VAL A 107 3.79 -19.29 -13.22
C VAL A 107 4.84 -18.60 -12.36
N MET A 108 5.30 -19.28 -11.32
CA MET A 108 6.34 -18.79 -10.40
C MET A 108 7.47 -19.81 -10.27
N LEU A 109 8.62 -19.35 -9.77
CA LEU A 109 9.75 -20.21 -9.42
C LEU A 109 9.99 -20.14 -7.90
N PRO A 110 9.36 -20.99 -7.08
CA PRO A 110 9.55 -20.98 -5.64
C PRO A 110 11.00 -21.28 -5.25
N VAL A 111 11.57 -20.41 -4.44
CA VAL A 111 12.89 -20.58 -3.80
C VAL A 111 12.78 -20.26 -2.31
N ASN A 112 13.77 -20.69 -1.53
CA ASN A 112 13.80 -20.48 -0.08
C ASN A 112 12.51 -20.92 0.62
N CYS A 113 11.97 -22.07 0.21
CA CYS A 113 10.73 -22.62 0.73
C CYS A 113 10.86 -22.93 2.22
N LYS A 114 9.95 -22.38 3.01
CA LYS A 114 9.76 -22.60 4.44
C LYS A 114 8.34 -23.10 4.68
N PRO A 115 8.03 -23.63 5.89
CA PRO A 115 6.67 -24.08 6.20
C PRO A 115 5.60 -23.03 5.93
N HIS A 116 5.84 -21.77 6.32
CA HIS A 116 4.84 -20.69 6.23
C HIS A 116 5.06 -19.70 5.08
N SER A 117 6.12 -19.85 4.28
CA SER A 117 6.45 -18.87 3.24
C SER A 117 7.40 -19.41 2.18
N PHE A 118 7.42 -18.77 1.01
CA PHE A 118 8.48 -18.92 0.01
C PHE A 118 8.76 -17.57 -0.66
N VAL A 119 9.77 -17.53 -1.52
CA VAL A 119 10.08 -16.38 -2.37
C VAL A 119 9.93 -16.79 -3.83
N ASP A 120 9.34 -15.93 -4.65
CA ASP A 120 9.39 -16.10 -6.11
C ASP A 120 10.76 -15.66 -6.63
N GLY A 121 11.53 -16.63 -7.10
CA GLY A 121 12.90 -16.48 -7.58
C GLY A 121 13.02 -16.12 -9.06
N ALA A 122 11.91 -15.83 -9.75
CA ALA A 122 11.91 -15.41 -11.14
C ALA A 122 12.91 -14.26 -11.38
N VAL A 123 13.73 -14.38 -12.44
CA VAL A 123 14.88 -13.49 -12.69
C VAL A 123 14.49 -12.02 -12.73
N HIS A 124 13.37 -11.68 -13.38
CA HIS A 124 12.89 -10.30 -13.51
C HIS A 124 12.48 -9.65 -12.17
N ARG A 125 12.33 -10.44 -11.11
CA ARG A 125 11.93 -9.97 -9.78
C ARG A 125 13.08 -9.76 -8.81
N GLN A 126 14.26 -10.31 -9.09
CA GLN A 126 15.39 -10.32 -8.16
C GLN A 126 15.89 -8.92 -7.81
N ALA A 127 15.79 -7.97 -8.75
CA ALA A 127 16.18 -6.57 -8.54
C ALA A 127 15.07 -5.69 -7.91
N LEU A 128 13.85 -6.23 -7.76
CA LEU A 128 12.70 -5.50 -7.22
C LEU A 128 12.64 -5.63 -5.69
N PRO A 129 11.93 -4.73 -4.97
CA PRO A 129 11.88 -4.79 -3.52
C PRO A 129 11.43 -6.16 -3.00
N PRO A 130 12.24 -6.83 -2.16
CA PRO A 130 12.07 -8.26 -1.85
C PRO A 130 10.77 -8.58 -1.10
N LEU A 131 10.18 -7.58 -0.44
CA LEU A 131 8.91 -7.73 0.27
C LEU A 131 7.78 -8.20 -0.65
N TYR A 132 7.78 -7.79 -1.92
CA TYR A 132 6.75 -8.14 -2.90
C TYR A 132 6.95 -9.53 -3.53
N ASN A 133 8.14 -10.12 -3.36
CA ASN A 133 8.45 -11.45 -3.87
C ASN A 133 8.17 -12.54 -2.83
N ARG A 134 7.84 -12.17 -1.58
CA ARG A 134 7.58 -13.11 -0.48
C ARG A 134 6.10 -13.47 -0.42
N TYR A 135 5.81 -14.75 -0.49
CA TYR A 135 4.46 -15.31 -0.41
C TYR A 135 4.26 -16.05 0.90
N GLN A 136 3.08 -15.94 1.48
CA GLN A 136 2.67 -16.65 2.69
C GLN A 136 1.92 -17.92 2.31
N ARG A 137 2.31 -19.07 2.85
CA ARG A 137 1.58 -20.33 2.74
C ARG A 137 0.54 -20.36 3.84
N VAL A 138 -0.69 -19.97 3.52
CA VAL A 138 -1.73 -19.82 4.55
C VAL A 138 -2.26 -21.17 5.03
N SER A 139 -2.18 -22.22 4.21
CA SER A 139 -2.51 -23.59 4.60
C SER A 139 -1.62 -24.15 5.73
N ALA A 140 -0.45 -23.55 5.98
CA ALA A 140 0.44 -23.98 7.06
C ALA A 140 0.01 -23.44 8.44
N ASP A 141 -0.90 -22.46 8.49
CA ASP A 141 -1.45 -21.94 9.74
C ASP A 141 -2.70 -22.73 10.14
N ALA A 142 -2.64 -23.45 11.26
CA ALA A 142 -3.77 -24.25 11.75
C ALA A 142 -5.01 -23.44 12.14
N SER A 143 -4.85 -22.12 12.37
CA SER A 143 -5.95 -21.20 12.67
C SER A 143 -6.54 -20.53 11.42
N TYR A 144 -6.02 -20.86 10.24
CA TYR A 144 -6.46 -20.29 8.98
C TYR A 144 -7.92 -20.61 8.65
N SER A 145 -8.64 -19.59 8.17
CA SER A 145 -9.98 -19.69 7.60
C SER A 145 -10.09 -18.79 6.38
N LYS A 146 -10.76 -19.27 5.32
CA LYS A 146 -11.05 -18.49 4.11
C LYS A 146 -11.88 -17.23 4.40
N GLU A 147 -12.62 -17.17 5.51
CA GLU A 147 -13.36 -15.97 5.92
C GLU A 147 -12.43 -14.76 6.15
N GLY A 148 -11.18 -15.01 6.55
CA GLY A 148 -10.17 -13.98 6.77
C GLY A 148 -9.50 -13.47 5.49
N ASP A 149 -9.75 -14.09 4.34
CA ASP A 149 -9.02 -13.78 3.11
C ASP A 149 -9.36 -12.38 2.58
N VAL A 150 -10.66 -12.04 2.48
CA VAL A 150 -11.11 -10.74 1.96
C VAL A 150 -10.56 -9.58 2.80
N PRO A 151 -10.72 -9.57 4.15
CA PRO A 151 -10.08 -8.58 5.00
C PRO A 151 -8.55 -8.54 4.82
N ARG A 152 -7.89 -9.70 4.71
CA ARG A 152 -6.43 -9.77 4.60
C ARG A 152 -5.94 -9.10 3.32
N MET A 153 -6.47 -9.47 2.15
CA MET A 153 -6.01 -8.90 0.88
C MET A 153 -6.36 -7.42 0.73
N LEU A 154 -7.48 -6.99 1.30
CA LEU A 154 -7.93 -5.61 1.20
C LEU A 154 -7.16 -4.67 2.13
N LEU A 155 -6.87 -5.11 3.36
CA LEU A 155 -6.35 -4.24 4.42
C LEU A 155 -4.89 -4.46 4.75
N SER A 156 -4.35 -5.68 4.69
CA SER A 156 -3.02 -5.95 5.27
C SER A 156 -1.90 -5.09 4.68
N PRO A 157 -1.82 -4.89 3.34
CA PRO A 157 -0.79 -4.01 2.77
C PRO A 157 -0.95 -2.54 3.21
N LEU A 158 -2.20 -2.09 3.36
CA LEU A 158 -2.55 -0.71 3.70
C LEU A 158 -2.32 -0.46 5.19
N HIS A 159 -2.77 -1.36 6.05
CA HIS A 159 -2.52 -1.33 7.48
C HIS A 159 -1.03 -1.50 7.80
N LEU A 160 -0.28 -2.33 7.06
CA LEU A 160 1.18 -2.38 7.25
C LEU A 160 1.81 -1.02 6.94
N THR A 161 1.34 -0.33 5.91
CA THR A 161 1.75 1.05 5.62
C THR A 161 1.38 1.99 6.77
N SER A 162 0.17 1.87 7.32
CA SER A 162 -0.29 2.63 8.48
C SER A 162 0.59 2.44 9.71
N TYR A 163 0.96 1.19 10.03
CA TYR A 163 1.90 0.86 11.10
C TYR A 163 3.24 1.55 10.90
N CYS A 164 3.79 1.50 9.67
CA CYS A 164 5.07 2.12 9.36
C CYS A 164 5.02 3.64 9.54
N ILE A 165 3.92 4.29 9.15
CA ILE A 165 3.74 5.74 9.34
C ILE A 165 3.68 6.09 10.83
N TRP A 166 2.92 5.33 11.61
CA TRP A 166 2.85 5.53 13.05
C TRP A 166 4.22 5.33 13.73
N ASP A 167 4.93 4.25 13.42
CA ASP A 167 6.25 3.97 13.99
C ASP A 167 7.24 5.08 13.58
N HIS A 168 7.17 5.58 12.35
CA HIS A 168 7.99 6.71 11.90
C HIS A 168 7.69 8.00 12.67
N LEU A 169 6.41 8.38 12.77
CA LEU A 169 5.99 9.53 13.57
C LEU A 169 6.51 9.44 15.01
N LYS A 170 6.41 8.25 15.61
CA LYS A 170 6.91 7.97 16.96
C LYS A 170 8.43 8.08 17.06
N GLN A 171 9.17 7.53 16.10
CA GLN A 171 10.64 7.65 16.04
C GLN A 171 11.10 9.11 15.94
N GLN A 172 10.33 9.96 15.27
CA GLN A 172 10.62 11.39 15.14
C GLN A 172 10.07 12.22 16.31
N ASN A 173 9.61 11.58 17.39
CA ASN A 173 8.97 12.23 18.54
C ASN A 173 7.86 13.21 18.08
N TRP A 174 7.03 12.74 17.13
CA TRP A 174 5.92 13.48 16.52
C TRP A 174 6.35 14.80 15.86
N PHE A 175 7.64 14.96 15.54
CA PHE A 175 8.24 16.22 15.07
C PHE A 175 8.00 17.39 16.03
N GLY A 176 7.80 17.11 17.32
CA GLY A 176 7.45 18.11 18.33
C GLY A 176 6.05 18.70 18.19
N ALA A 177 5.16 18.08 17.41
CA ALA A 177 3.80 18.56 17.18
C ALA A 177 2.85 18.24 18.35
N GLU A 178 1.92 19.15 18.62
CA GLU A 178 0.80 18.98 19.55
C GLU A 178 -0.40 18.26 18.90
N GLN A 179 -0.46 18.22 17.58
CA GLN A 179 -1.49 17.51 16.83
C GLN A 179 -0.95 16.77 15.60
N VAL A 180 -1.55 15.63 15.29
CA VAL A 180 -1.35 14.89 14.04
C VAL A 180 -2.58 15.11 13.16
N ILE A 181 -2.39 15.71 11.99
CA ILE A 181 -3.47 15.96 11.02
C ILE A 181 -3.39 14.91 9.93
N ILE A 182 -4.45 14.12 9.76
CA ILE A 182 -4.53 13.07 8.76
C ILE A 182 -5.46 13.50 7.62
N VAL A 183 -4.91 13.72 6.44
CA VAL A 183 -5.67 14.04 5.23
C VAL A 183 -6.21 12.76 4.60
N SER A 184 -7.40 12.84 3.99
CA SER A 184 -8.14 11.68 3.50
C SER A 184 -8.50 10.72 4.62
N ALA A 185 -9.02 11.25 5.73
CA ALA A 185 -9.30 10.51 6.97
C ALA A 185 -10.23 9.29 6.76
N SER A 186 -11.07 9.27 5.71
CA SER A 186 -11.91 8.12 5.33
C SER A 186 -11.17 7.01 4.58
N SER A 187 -9.90 7.20 4.20
CA SER A 187 -9.13 6.18 3.47
C SER A 187 -8.73 5.03 4.40
N LYS A 188 -8.63 3.81 3.83
CA LYS A 188 -8.22 2.61 4.58
C LYS A 188 -6.87 2.79 5.29
N THR A 189 -5.90 3.42 4.63
CA THR A 189 -4.58 3.70 5.23
C THR A 189 -4.71 4.73 6.35
N SER A 190 -5.48 5.80 6.16
CA SER A 190 -5.70 6.83 7.18
C SER A 190 -6.41 6.30 8.42
N LEU A 191 -7.42 5.44 8.25
CA LEU A 191 -8.10 4.77 9.35
C LEU A 191 -7.13 3.86 10.12
N GLY A 192 -6.29 3.11 9.42
CA GLY A 192 -5.23 2.33 10.06
C GLY A 192 -4.28 3.22 10.88
N VAL A 193 -3.86 4.38 10.35
CA VAL A 193 -2.95 5.30 11.08
C VAL A 193 -3.65 5.82 12.34
N ALA A 194 -4.93 6.20 12.22
CA ALA A 194 -5.70 6.67 13.36
C ALA A 194 -5.86 5.59 14.44
N VAL A 195 -6.13 4.32 14.07
CA VAL A 195 -6.12 3.18 15.01
C VAL A 195 -4.76 3.01 15.68
N ALA A 196 -3.66 3.20 14.96
CA ALA A 196 -2.32 3.08 15.53
C ALA A 196 -2.05 4.17 16.59
N LEU A 197 -2.47 5.41 16.30
CA LEU A 197 -2.32 6.56 17.19
C LEU A 197 -3.24 6.47 18.41
N ASP A 198 -4.50 6.05 18.24
CA ASP A 198 -5.46 5.85 19.34
C ASP A 198 -4.96 4.82 20.39
N ARG A 199 -4.16 3.85 19.95
CA ARG A 199 -3.56 2.83 20.81
C ARG A 199 -2.24 3.25 21.48
N ASP A 200 -1.76 4.46 21.22
CA ASP A 200 -0.50 4.97 21.74
C ASP A 200 -0.77 6.14 22.68
N ASP A 201 -0.69 5.90 23.99
CA ASP A 201 -0.96 6.92 25.03
C ASP A 201 -0.06 8.17 24.91
N ALA A 202 1.08 8.05 24.20
CA ALA A 202 2.00 9.16 23.96
C ALA A 202 1.71 9.94 22.68
N ALA A 203 0.73 9.52 21.86
CA ALA A 203 0.38 10.18 20.62
C ALA A 203 -0.29 11.56 20.89
N PRO A 204 0.03 12.59 20.08
CA PRO A 204 -0.68 13.86 20.13
C PRO A 204 -2.14 13.74 19.69
N THR A 205 -2.90 14.83 19.84
CA THR A 205 -4.30 14.86 19.41
C THR A 205 -4.42 14.62 17.90
N VAL A 206 -5.30 13.69 17.49
CA VAL A 206 -5.47 13.34 16.07
C VAL A 206 -6.67 14.06 15.47
N VAL A 207 -6.45 14.78 14.37
CA VAL A 207 -7.48 15.49 13.61
C VAL A 207 -7.62 14.87 12.22
N GLY A 208 -8.84 14.49 11.84
CA GLY A 208 -9.14 13.90 10.55
C GLY A 208 -9.69 14.94 9.56
N LEU A 209 -9.08 15.06 8.39
CA LEU A 209 -9.59 15.89 7.29
C LEU A 209 -10.19 15.02 6.19
N THR A 210 -11.40 15.35 5.76
CA THR A 210 -12.09 14.59 4.69
C THR A 210 -13.02 15.47 3.85
N SER A 211 -13.71 14.89 2.87
CA SER A 211 -14.73 15.61 2.10
C SER A 211 -16.04 15.71 2.89
N GLN A 212 -16.90 16.69 2.57
CA GLN A 212 -18.22 16.80 3.20
C GLN A 212 -19.04 15.50 3.11
N ALA A 213 -18.97 14.81 1.97
CA ALA A 213 -19.67 13.54 1.76
C ALA A 213 -19.22 12.43 2.73
N ASN A 214 -17.97 12.47 3.22
CA ASN A 214 -17.41 11.45 4.10
C ASN A 214 -17.35 11.91 5.57
N LYS A 215 -17.71 13.15 5.88
CA LYS A 215 -17.55 13.76 7.21
C LYS A 215 -18.25 12.95 8.30
N GLN A 216 -19.51 12.59 8.09
CA GLN A 216 -20.29 11.81 9.06
C GLN A 216 -19.67 10.42 9.28
N PHE A 217 -19.33 9.72 8.20
CA PHE A 217 -18.67 8.41 8.28
C PHE A 217 -17.38 8.47 9.11
N VAL A 218 -16.53 9.46 8.87
CA VAL A 218 -15.26 9.61 9.62
C VAL A 218 -15.53 9.93 11.09
N ALA A 219 -16.51 10.80 11.40
CA ALA A 219 -16.90 11.09 12.77
C ALA A 219 -17.42 9.84 13.51
N ASP A 220 -18.20 9.00 12.83
CA ASP A 220 -18.77 7.77 13.38
C ASP A 220 -17.69 6.72 13.73
N THR A 221 -16.48 6.83 13.17
CA THR A 221 -15.37 5.94 13.55
C THR A 221 -14.86 6.18 14.97
N THR A 222 -15.10 7.37 15.53
CA THR A 222 -14.60 7.81 16.86
C THR A 222 -13.07 7.82 17.01
N LEU A 223 -12.31 7.60 15.92
CA LEU A 223 -10.84 7.54 15.93
C LEU A 223 -10.17 8.92 15.92
N TYR A 224 -10.94 9.99 15.72
CA TYR A 224 -10.45 11.35 15.58
C TYR A 224 -11.07 12.23 16.66
N ALA A 225 -10.24 13.05 17.30
CA ALA A 225 -10.73 14.04 18.25
C ALA A 225 -11.60 15.11 17.58
N ALA A 226 -11.30 15.43 16.31
CA ALA A 226 -12.12 16.28 15.46
C ALA A 226 -12.10 15.77 14.02
N THR A 227 -13.26 15.85 13.35
CA THR A 227 -13.41 15.59 11.92
C THR A 227 -13.81 16.88 11.21
N ILE A 228 -12.97 17.36 10.32
CA ILE A 228 -13.12 18.65 9.64
C ILE A 228 -13.22 18.39 8.13
N ALA A 229 -14.21 19.00 7.48
CA ALA A 229 -14.29 18.91 6.03
C ALA A 229 -13.26 19.85 5.36
N TYR A 230 -12.78 19.51 4.17
CA TYR A 230 -11.73 20.29 3.50
C TYR A 230 -12.08 21.78 3.30
N ASP A 231 -13.34 22.10 3.06
CA ASP A 231 -13.86 23.46 2.91
C ASP A 231 -14.01 24.22 4.25
N GLU A 232 -13.87 23.52 5.38
CA GLU A 232 -14.01 24.07 6.73
C GLU A 232 -12.65 24.31 7.42
N ILE A 233 -11.53 23.95 6.78
CA ILE A 233 -10.18 24.04 7.38
C ILE A 233 -9.91 25.42 7.97
N ALA A 234 -10.18 26.50 7.23
CA ALA A 234 -9.91 27.86 7.68
C ALA A 234 -10.76 28.27 8.91
N ALA A 235 -11.94 27.67 9.07
CA ALA A 235 -12.87 28.04 10.13
C ALA A 235 -12.72 27.18 11.40
N LEU A 236 -12.38 25.90 11.25
CA LEU A 236 -12.47 24.92 12.33
C LEU A 236 -11.13 24.34 12.77
N LEU A 237 -10.07 24.42 11.95
CA LEU A 237 -8.78 23.82 12.32
C LEU A 237 -8.04 24.72 13.31
N ASP A 238 -7.82 24.20 14.51
CA ASP A 238 -7.01 24.83 15.54
C ASP A 238 -5.57 25.08 15.06
N LYS A 239 -5.07 26.30 15.31
CA LYS A 239 -3.70 26.69 15.00
C LYS A 239 -2.71 26.24 16.08
N LYS A 240 -2.51 24.93 16.21
CA LYS A 240 -1.50 24.29 17.09
C LYS A 240 -0.37 23.71 16.25
N SER A 241 0.79 23.50 16.87
CA SER A 241 1.92 22.86 16.20
C SER A 241 1.51 21.49 15.65
N ALA A 242 1.74 21.26 14.35
CA ALA A 242 1.14 20.14 13.64
C ALA A 242 2.15 19.40 12.75
N VAL A 243 2.04 18.08 12.75
CA VAL A 243 2.55 17.23 11.68
C VAL A 243 1.37 16.76 10.81
N ILE A 244 1.53 16.86 9.50
CA ILE A 244 0.53 16.43 8.52
C ILE A 244 0.94 15.07 7.94
N VAL A 245 -0.02 14.15 7.86
CA VAL A 245 0.08 12.91 7.07
C VAL A 245 -0.93 12.99 5.94
N ASP A 246 -0.45 13.04 4.70
CA ASP A 246 -1.30 13.27 3.53
C ASP A 246 -1.31 12.08 2.57
N MET A 247 -2.48 11.42 2.46
CA MET A 247 -2.75 10.34 1.52
C MET A 247 -3.38 10.80 0.20
N ALA A 248 -3.89 12.04 0.15
CA ALA A 248 -4.64 12.57 -0.99
C ALA A 248 -3.76 13.36 -1.95
N GLY A 249 -2.76 14.07 -1.43
CA GLY A 249 -1.92 14.99 -2.20
C GLY A 249 -2.69 16.09 -2.91
N ASN A 250 -3.88 16.45 -2.42
CA ASN A 250 -4.66 17.49 -3.07
C ASN A 250 -3.99 18.86 -2.82
N PRO A 251 -3.52 19.58 -3.88
CA PRO A 251 -2.78 20.82 -3.71
C PRO A 251 -3.60 21.91 -3.02
N ASN A 252 -4.92 21.95 -3.25
CA ASN A 252 -5.80 22.92 -2.58
C ASN A 252 -5.89 22.68 -1.07
N VAL A 253 -5.91 21.42 -0.65
CA VAL A 253 -5.91 21.06 0.78
C VAL A 253 -4.56 21.40 1.41
N ARG A 254 -3.46 21.11 0.70
CA ARG A 254 -2.11 21.51 1.12
C ARG A 254 -2.00 23.03 1.32
N HIS A 255 -2.48 23.84 0.36
CA HIS A 255 -2.50 25.29 0.48
C HIS A 255 -3.34 25.77 1.66
N ALA A 256 -4.54 25.23 1.84
CA ALA A 256 -5.42 25.60 2.95
C ALA A 256 -4.74 25.31 4.31
N LEU A 257 -4.02 24.19 4.42
CA LEU A 257 -3.27 23.83 5.62
C LEU A 257 -2.08 24.76 5.86
N GLN A 258 -1.31 25.09 4.82
CA GLN A 258 -0.21 26.05 4.93
C GLN A 258 -0.71 27.44 5.34
N ALA A 259 -1.80 27.91 4.75
CA ALA A 259 -2.40 29.20 5.08
C ALA A 259 -2.90 29.24 6.53
N GLN A 260 -3.54 28.17 6.99
CA GLN A 260 -4.10 28.09 8.34
C GLN A 260 -3.01 27.96 9.42
N LEU A 261 -2.05 27.06 9.22
CA LEU A 261 -1.05 26.72 10.23
C LEU A 261 0.15 27.69 10.21
N GLY A 262 0.58 28.15 9.03
CA GLY A 262 1.78 28.97 8.89
C GLY A 262 2.99 28.30 9.54
N ASP A 263 3.67 29.01 10.45
CA ASP A 263 4.83 28.49 11.20
C ASP A 263 4.48 27.37 12.20
N GLN A 264 3.20 27.09 12.45
CA GLN A 264 2.80 25.93 13.26
C GLN A 264 2.92 24.61 12.51
N LEU A 265 3.04 24.62 11.19
CA LEU A 265 3.31 23.41 10.42
C LEU A 265 4.76 22.94 10.62
N GLN A 266 4.96 21.94 11.47
CA GLN A 266 6.28 21.41 11.82
C GLN A 266 6.84 20.48 10.75
N HIS A 267 5.98 19.62 10.19
CA HIS A 267 6.39 18.66 9.18
C HIS A 267 5.22 18.20 8.31
N TYR A 268 5.50 17.86 7.05
CA TYR A 268 4.51 17.36 6.09
C TYR A 268 4.97 16.04 5.47
N ILE A 269 4.21 14.98 5.71
CA ILE A 269 4.48 13.63 5.21
C ILE A 269 3.51 13.33 4.08
N SER A 270 4.01 13.32 2.85
CA SER A 270 3.26 12.86 1.69
C SER A 270 3.38 11.35 1.56
N VAL A 271 2.26 10.62 1.64
CA VAL A 271 2.25 9.16 1.61
C VAL A 271 1.92 8.67 0.20
N GLY A 272 2.83 7.88 -0.37
CA GLY A 272 2.69 7.40 -1.74
C GLY A 272 2.96 8.49 -2.78
N LEU A 273 2.72 8.19 -4.05
CA LEU A 273 3.00 9.10 -5.16
C LEU A 273 1.73 9.86 -5.55
N THR A 274 1.44 10.96 -4.87
CA THR A 274 0.33 11.83 -5.27
C THR A 274 0.73 12.92 -6.25
N HIS A 275 1.96 13.47 -6.27
CA HIS A 275 2.39 14.41 -7.33
C HIS A 275 3.93 14.45 -7.55
N TRP A 276 4.58 13.31 -7.85
CA TRP A 276 6.00 13.34 -8.23
C TRP A 276 6.27 13.85 -9.67
N ASP A 277 5.22 14.07 -10.47
CA ASP A 277 5.38 14.70 -11.79
C ASP A 277 5.86 16.17 -11.67
N GLU A 278 5.67 16.82 -10.52
CA GLU A 278 6.06 18.22 -10.32
C GLU A 278 7.55 18.44 -9.99
N GLU A 279 8.25 17.44 -9.44
CA GLU A 279 9.71 17.55 -9.20
C GLU A 279 10.55 17.05 -10.39
N ALA A 280 10.02 16.14 -11.22
CA ALA A 280 10.77 15.54 -12.33
C ALA A 280 10.59 16.24 -13.69
N LYS A 281 9.55 17.08 -13.82
CA LYS A 281 9.41 18.01 -14.95
C LYS A 281 9.33 19.41 -14.39
N GLY A 282 10.25 20.28 -14.80
CA GLY A 282 10.07 21.73 -14.73
C GLY A 282 8.93 22.22 -15.64
N SER A 283 7.80 21.52 -15.65
CA SER A 283 6.58 21.89 -16.34
C SER A 283 5.73 22.66 -15.35
N ALA A 284 5.88 23.99 -15.37
CA ALA A 284 4.95 24.97 -14.80
C ALA A 284 4.09 24.40 -13.65
N GLY A 285 4.76 23.97 -12.57
CA GLY A 285 4.08 23.64 -11.33
C GLY A 285 3.24 24.85 -10.97
N ASP A 286 2.05 24.63 -10.45
CA ASP A 286 1.15 25.69 -10.02
C ASP A 286 1.97 26.71 -9.22
N ALA A 287 2.24 27.87 -9.82
CA ALA A 287 3.20 28.86 -9.32
C ALA A 287 2.77 29.49 -7.97
N SER A 288 1.69 28.97 -7.39
CA SER A 288 1.10 29.27 -6.10
C SER A 288 1.52 28.31 -4.97
N LEU A 289 2.14 27.15 -5.23
CA LEU A 289 2.58 26.21 -4.18
C LEU A 289 3.84 26.72 -3.46
N VAL A 290 3.64 27.34 -2.30
CA VAL A 290 4.73 27.75 -1.41
C VAL A 290 5.45 26.50 -0.89
N PRO A 291 6.79 26.42 -0.99
CA PRO A 291 7.54 25.29 -0.42
C PRO A 291 7.30 25.14 1.09
N ILE A 292 7.02 23.92 1.55
CA ILE A 292 6.97 23.61 2.98
C ILE A 292 8.41 23.43 3.46
N LYS A 293 8.80 24.17 4.52
CA LYS A 293 10.17 24.18 5.06
C LYS A 293 10.70 22.78 5.40
N SER A 294 9.82 21.92 5.91
CA SER A 294 10.13 20.57 6.37
C SER A 294 9.07 19.61 5.83
N GLN A 295 9.44 18.80 4.85
CA GLN A 295 8.54 17.83 4.21
C GLN A 295 9.31 16.61 3.74
N GLU A 296 8.62 15.48 3.63
CA GLU A 296 9.16 14.25 3.10
C GLU A 296 8.12 13.45 2.32
N MET A 297 8.62 12.50 1.53
CA MET A 297 7.81 11.48 0.89
C MET A 297 7.98 10.17 1.66
N PHE A 298 6.89 9.61 2.14
CA PHE A 298 6.90 8.35 2.86
C PHE A 298 6.65 7.17 1.91
N PHE A 299 7.61 6.24 1.87
CA PHE A 299 7.48 4.99 1.14
C PHE A 299 7.75 3.80 2.06
N ALA A 300 6.69 3.06 2.37
CA ALA A 300 6.73 1.99 3.36
C ALA A 300 7.79 0.91 3.07
N PRO A 301 8.01 0.42 1.83
CA PRO A 301 9.05 -0.57 1.58
C PRO A 301 10.46 -0.11 2.00
N THR A 302 10.82 1.14 1.70
CA THR A 302 12.12 1.69 2.13
C THR A 302 12.17 1.82 3.65
N TYR A 303 11.09 2.32 4.27
CA TYR A 303 11.01 2.41 5.73
C TYR A 303 11.19 1.04 6.40
N ILE A 304 10.49 0.00 5.94
CA ILE A 304 10.58 -1.36 6.47
C ILE A 304 12.04 -1.85 6.43
N LEU A 305 12.71 -1.71 5.29
CA LEU A 305 14.09 -2.18 5.12
C LEU A 305 15.07 -1.46 6.07
N GLU A 306 14.94 -0.15 6.24
CA GLU A 306 15.78 0.60 7.19
C GLU A 306 15.43 0.27 8.64
N ARG A 307 14.13 0.21 8.94
CA ARG A 307 13.64 -0.03 10.31
C ARG A 307 14.05 -1.41 10.81
N MET A 308 14.00 -2.44 9.97
CA MET A 308 14.45 -3.79 10.32
C MET A 308 15.93 -3.86 10.71
N LYS A 309 16.80 -2.95 10.22
CA LYS A 309 18.22 -2.91 10.62
C LYS A 309 18.42 -2.40 12.05
N THR A 310 17.44 -1.69 12.59
CA THR A 310 17.49 -1.06 13.92
C THR A 310 16.84 -1.90 15.02
N LEU A 311 16.17 -2.98 14.65
CA LEU A 311 15.41 -3.85 15.55
C LEU A 311 16.04 -5.24 15.65
N ALA A 312 15.68 -6.01 16.67
CA ALA A 312 16.09 -7.41 16.75
C ALA A 312 15.46 -8.23 15.59
N PRO A 313 16.12 -9.32 15.13
CA PRO A 313 15.57 -10.17 14.08
C PRO A 313 14.14 -10.65 14.41
N GLY A 314 13.19 -10.40 13.50
CA GLY A 314 11.78 -10.80 13.65
C GLY A 314 10.93 -9.86 14.50
N GLU A 315 11.50 -8.84 15.14
CA GLU A 315 10.77 -7.92 16.00
C GLU A 315 9.83 -7.02 15.21
N PHE A 316 10.26 -6.53 14.04
CA PHE A 316 9.40 -5.77 13.13
C PHE A 316 8.18 -6.58 12.70
N GLU A 317 8.38 -7.83 12.28
CA GLU A 317 7.31 -8.73 11.86
C GLU A 317 6.34 -9.03 13.01
N LYS A 318 6.86 -9.24 14.22
CA LYS A 318 6.03 -9.46 15.41
C LYS A 318 5.15 -8.23 15.69
N ASN A 319 5.75 -7.05 15.82
CA ASN A 319 5.03 -5.82 16.20
C ASN A 319 4.01 -5.43 15.13
N SER A 320 4.39 -5.48 13.85
CA SER A 320 3.47 -5.19 12.74
C SER A 320 2.34 -6.21 12.63
N SER A 321 2.59 -7.50 12.89
CA SER A 321 1.55 -8.54 12.90
C SER A 321 0.55 -8.37 14.05
N GLU A 322 1.02 -7.99 15.24
CA GLU A 322 0.15 -7.67 16.38
C GLU A 322 -0.75 -6.47 16.08
N TYR A 323 -0.18 -5.42 15.49
CA TYR A 323 -0.95 -4.26 15.03
C TYR A 323 -1.97 -4.64 13.94
N LEU A 324 -1.58 -5.43 12.93
CA LEU A 324 -2.46 -5.83 11.83
C LEU A 324 -3.73 -6.52 12.33
N LYS A 325 -3.60 -7.43 13.30
CA LYS A 325 -4.75 -8.09 13.93
C LYS A 325 -5.69 -7.09 14.60
N ALA A 326 -5.14 -6.12 15.31
CA ALA A 326 -5.92 -5.09 15.96
C ALA A 326 -6.63 -4.16 14.96
N ALA A 327 -5.90 -3.68 13.95
CA ALA A 327 -6.43 -2.76 12.95
C ALA A 327 -7.53 -3.41 12.10
N THR A 328 -7.37 -4.69 11.74
CA THR A 328 -8.43 -5.45 11.05
C THR A 328 -9.68 -5.58 11.92
N LYS A 329 -9.54 -5.88 13.22
CA LYS A 329 -10.68 -5.92 14.14
C LYS A 329 -11.37 -4.56 14.25
N ALA A 330 -10.63 -3.47 14.38
CA ALA A 330 -11.21 -2.12 14.47
C ALA A 330 -11.93 -1.68 13.18
N THR A 331 -11.57 -2.25 12.03
CA THR A 331 -12.18 -1.89 10.74
C THR A 331 -13.43 -2.71 10.40
N PHE A 332 -13.54 -3.95 10.90
CA PHE A 332 -14.62 -4.89 10.52
C PHE A 332 -15.41 -5.52 11.68
N GLY A 333 -14.94 -5.40 12.92
CA GLY A 333 -15.59 -5.96 14.11
C GLY A 333 -16.36 -4.93 14.91
#